data_AF-A0A0L6JX48-F1
#
_entry.id   AF-A0A0L6JX48-F1
#
_cell.length_a   1.000
_cell.length_b   1.000
_cell.length_c   1.000
_cell.angle_alpha   90.00
_cell.angle_beta   90.00
_cell.angle_gamma   90.00
#
_symmetry.space_group_name_H-M   'P 1'
#
loop_
_entity.id
_entity.type
_entity.pdbx_description
1 polymer ?
#
loop_
_entity_poly.entity_id
_entity_poly.type
_entity_poly.pdbx_seq_one_letter_code
_entity_poly.pdbx_strand_id
1 'polypeptide(L)'
;MWFFKNKQKASLNYEDILKKNPTEIDYLQLRMAYTKTNYYNPYGSRNELNELSNLFEEGKFKEIINKAPKLLTAKFVDIDFHMVVFSAAEQVNDEKISAFHGFIINKLVDSILNSGDGKTPETAFIVINTDEEYALLGCLGLRRTTQSLIKHNERSYDLLEAVDKEGNQHKIYFNIDIPFNWLGAKMK
;
A
#
# COMPACT_ATOMS: atom_id res chain seq x y z
N MET A 1 32.13 -27.29 19.86
CA MET A 1 31.91 -25.83 20.00
C MET A 1 31.14 -25.37 18.77
N TRP A 2 29.87 -25.01 18.95
CA TRP A 2 28.96 -24.53 17.91
C TRP A 2 29.44 -23.20 17.33
N PHE A 3 29.49 -23.07 16.00
CA PHE A 3 29.47 -21.77 15.33
C PHE A 3 28.38 -21.79 14.26
N PHE A 4 27.26 -21.13 14.56
CA PHE A 4 26.24 -20.80 13.59
C PHE A 4 26.84 -19.82 12.58
N LYS A 5 27.04 -20.29 11.34
CA LYS A 5 27.15 -19.38 10.19
C LYS A 5 25.78 -18.73 10.03
N ASN A 6 25.69 -17.45 10.40
CA ASN A 6 24.60 -16.58 9.99
C ASN A 6 24.52 -16.57 8.46
N LYS A 7 23.67 -17.43 7.89
CA LYS A 7 23.23 -17.29 6.51
C LYS A 7 22.38 -16.04 6.48
N GLN A 8 22.96 -14.94 6.02
CA GLN A 8 22.20 -13.82 5.49
C GLN A 8 21.31 -14.42 4.38
N LYS A 9 20.03 -14.70 4.69
CA LYS A 9 19.06 -15.18 3.71
C LYS A 9 19.12 -14.18 2.56
N ALA A 10 19.45 -14.64 1.36
CA ALA A 10 19.31 -13.81 0.16
C ALA A 10 17.91 -13.21 0.18
N SER A 11 17.80 -11.89 0.26
CA SER A 11 16.50 -11.24 0.23
C SER A 11 15.88 -11.57 -1.13
N LEU A 12 14.78 -12.31 -1.13
CA LEU A 12 14.08 -12.69 -2.35
C LEU A 12 13.72 -11.42 -3.13
N ASN A 13 13.87 -11.48 -4.47
CA ASN A 13 13.37 -10.41 -5.32
C ASN A 13 11.83 -10.40 -5.28
N TYR A 14 11.23 -9.25 -5.61
CA TYR A 14 9.79 -9.03 -5.53
C TYR A 14 8.96 -10.09 -6.27
N GLU A 15 9.32 -10.41 -7.51
CA GLU A 15 8.59 -11.39 -8.33
C GLU A 15 8.68 -12.82 -7.77
N ASP A 16 9.80 -13.19 -7.13
CA ASP A 16 9.93 -14.49 -6.48
C ASP A 16 9.07 -14.58 -5.21
N ILE A 17 8.83 -13.46 -4.51
CA ILE A 17 7.87 -13.44 -3.40
C ILE A 17 6.45 -13.65 -3.94
N LEU A 18 6.08 -13.02 -5.06
CA LEU A 18 4.75 -13.16 -5.66
C LEU A 18 4.40 -14.59 -6.14
N LYS A 19 5.40 -15.44 -6.38
CA LYS A 19 5.19 -16.85 -6.76
C LYS A 19 4.76 -17.74 -5.60
N LYS A 20 4.88 -17.27 -4.35
CA LYS A 20 4.48 -18.02 -3.15
C LYS A 20 2.97 -18.02 -3.00
N ASN A 21 2.47 -18.93 -2.17
CA ASN A 21 1.08 -18.88 -1.73
C ASN A 21 0.84 -17.55 -0.98
N PRO A 22 -0.20 -16.75 -1.32
CA PRO A 22 -0.48 -15.49 -0.63
C PRO A 22 -0.55 -15.59 0.89
N THR A 23 -0.96 -16.73 1.44
CA THR A 23 -1.01 -16.96 2.90
C THR A 23 0.35 -17.11 3.56
N GLU A 24 1.41 -17.36 2.80
CA GLU A 24 2.79 -17.56 3.26
C GLU A 24 3.68 -16.32 3.03
N ILE A 25 3.14 -15.28 2.40
CA ILE A 25 3.88 -14.06 2.12
C ILE A 25 3.99 -13.20 3.38
N ASP A 26 5.22 -12.73 3.65
CA ASP A 26 5.46 -11.61 4.54
C ASP A 26 5.22 -10.31 3.73
N TYR A 27 4.12 -9.62 4.02
CA TYR A 27 3.70 -8.45 3.25
C TYR A 27 4.53 -7.21 3.55
N LEU A 28 5.19 -7.14 4.72
CA LEU A 28 6.18 -6.12 4.97
C LEU A 28 7.40 -6.36 4.06
N GLN A 29 7.90 -7.60 4.01
CA GLN A 29 9.00 -7.96 3.11
C GLN A 29 8.62 -7.71 1.65
N LEU A 30 7.39 -8.04 1.23
CA LEU A 30 6.90 -7.80 -0.12
C LEU A 30 6.92 -6.31 -0.48
N ARG A 31 6.33 -5.46 0.36
CA ARG A 31 6.32 -3.99 0.16
C ARG A 31 7.74 -3.43 0.09
N MET A 32 8.63 -3.87 0.99
CA MET A 32 10.04 -3.43 0.96
C MET A 32 10.82 -3.96 -0.25
N ALA A 33 10.43 -5.11 -0.82
CA ALA A 33 11.02 -5.62 -2.05
C ALA A 33 10.52 -4.84 -3.27
N TYR A 34 9.24 -4.42 -3.27
CA TYR A 34 8.65 -3.62 -4.34
C TYR A 34 9.39 -2.30 -4.56
N THR A 35 9.85 -1.63 -3.49
CA THR A 35 10.59 -0.35 -3.58
C THR A 35 11.92 -0.42 -4.34
N LYS A 36 12.39 -1.63 -4.62
CA LYS A 36 13.64 -1.91 -5.34
C LYS A 36 13.41 -2.33 -6.80
N THR A 37 12.16 -2.31 -7.27
CA THR A 37 11.78 -2.72 -8.62
C THR A 37 11.71 -1.52 -9.56
N ASN A 38 11.71 -1.78 -10.87
CA ASN A 38 11.44 -0.76 -11.88
C ASN A 38 9.97 -0.31 -11.91
N TYR A 39 9.08 -1.01 -11.19
CA TYR A 39 7.67 -0.61 -11.04
C TYR A 39 7.50 0.51 -10.02
N TYR A 40 8.44 0.66 -9.08
CA TYR A 40 8.32 1.59 -7.98
C TYR A 40 8.50 3.04 -8.44
N ASN A 41 7.38 3.77 -8.41
CA ASN A 41 7.31 5.20 -8.66
C ASN A 41 6.33 5.85 -7.66
N PRO A 42 6.79 6.27 -6.48
CA PRO A 42 5.92 6.75 -5.40
C PRO A 42 5.20 8.07 -5.72
N TYR A 43 5.62 8.77 -6.78
CA TYR A 43 5.01 10.00 -7.29
C TYR A 43 4.58 9.86 -8.77
N GLY A 44 4.37 8.62 -9.21
CA GLY A 44 4.01 8.30 -10.59
C GLY A 44 2.57 8.63 -10.93
N SER A 45 2.23 8.52 -12.22
CA SER A 45 0.85 8.71 -12.67
C SER A 45 -0.06 7.61 -12.12
N ARG A 46 -1.32 7.96 -11.85
CA ARG A 46 -2.39 7.02 -11.48
C ARG A 46 -3.28 6.65 -12.66
N ASN A 47 -2.76 6.76 -13.90
CA ASN A 47 -3.56 6.60 -15.12
C ASN A 47 -4.29 5.26 -15.21
N GLU A 48 -3.63 4.14 -14.89
CA GLU A 48 -4.29 2.83 -14.95
C GLU A 48 -5.38 2.70 -13.89
N LEU A 49 -5.17 3.25 -12.69
CA LEU A 49 -6.17 3.22 -11.64
C LEU A 49 -7.35 4.14 -11.95
N ASN A 50 -7.10 5.31 -12.54
CA ASN A 50 -8.14 6.21 -13.03
C ASN A 50 -8.97 5.54 -14.14
N GLU A 51 -8.33 4.81 -15.05
CA GLU A 51 -9.04 4.02 -16.06
C GLU A 51 -9.97 2.97 -15.42
N LEU A 52 -9.47 2.21 -14.43
CA LEU A 52 -10.31 1.24 -13.72
C LEU A 52 -11.45 1.92 -12.94
N SER A 53 -11.21 3.09 -12.37
CA SER A 53 -12.22 3.88 -11.64
C SER A 53 -13.32 4.38 -12.59
N ASN A 54 -12.94 4.90 -13.76
CA ASN A 54 -13.92 5.30 -14.79
C ASN A 54 -14.76 4.11 -15.27
N LEU A 55 -14.14 2.96 -15.52
CA LEU A 55 -14.88 1.73 -15.84
C LEU A 55 -15.85 1.33 -14.73
N PHE A 56 -15.49 1.57 -13.47
CA PHE A 56 -16.33 1.26 -12.32
C PHE A 56 -17.56 2.18 -12.30
N GLU A 57 -17.36 3.49 -12.49
CA GLU A 57 -18.43 4.48 -12.59
C GLU A 57 -19.38 4.20 -13.77
N GLU A 58 -18.85 3.67 -14.88
CA GLU A 58 -19.63 3.24 -16.05
C GLU A 58 -20.34 1.88 -15.85
N GLY A 59 -20.18 1.21 -14.71
CA GLY A 59 -20.76 -0.10 -14.43
C GLY A 59 -20.12 -1.26 -15.21
N LYS A 60 -18.94 -1.05 -15.81
CA LYS A 60 -18.20 -2.03 -16.63
C LYS A 60 -17.36 -2.97 -15.78
N PHE A 61 -17.97 -3.58 -14.77
CA PHE A 61 -17.29 -4.38 -13.76
C PHE A 61 -16.52 -5.58 -14.34
N LYS A 62 -17.10 -6.27 -15.33
CA LYS A 62 -16.42 -7.39 -16.02
C LYS A 62 -15.16 -6.95 -16.78
N GLU A 63 -15.13 -5.72 -17.29
CA GLU A 63 -13.95 -5.20 -17.98
C GLU A 63 -12.79 -4.93 -17.01
N ILE A 64 -13.08 -4.42 -15.81
CA ILE A 64 -12.10 -4.26 -14.73
C ILE A 64 -11.48 -5.61 -14.38
N ILE A 65 -12.31 -6.62 -14.15
CA ILE A 65 -11.88 -7.98 -13.83
C ILE A 65 -10.98 -8.57 -14.92
N ASN A 66 -11.33 -8.36 -16.20
CA ASN A 66 -10.54 -8.85 -17.32
C ASN A 66 -9.20 -8.10 -17.52
N LYS A 67 -9.12 -6.82 -17.12
CA LYS A 67 -7.89 -6.02 -17.19
C LYS A 67 -6.95 -6.29 -16.02
N ALA A 68 -7.48 -6.57 -14.83
CA ALA A 68 -6.71 -6.69 -13.59
C ALA A 68 -5.48 -7.63 -13.69
N PRO A 69 -5.56 -8.85 -14.28
CA PRO A 69 -4.41 -9.74 -14.36
C PRO A 69 -3.18 -9.16 -15.08
N LYS A 70 -3.39 -8.25 -16.04
CA LYS A 70 -2.30 -7.60 -16.79
C LYS A 70 -1.56 -6.55 -15.96
N LEU A 71 -2.23 -5.98 -14.97
CA LEU A 71 -1.70 -4.93 -14.10
C LEU A 71 -1.18 -5.49 -12.77
N LEU A 72 -1.62 -6.70 -12.40
CA LEU A 72 -1.44 -7.28 -11.07
C LEU A 72 0.02 -7.26 -10.60
N THR A 73 0.99 -7.68 -11.41
CA THR A 73 2.40 -7.67 -10.99
C THR A 73 2.91 -6.27 -10.67
N ALA A 74 2.57 -5.26 -11.48
CA ALA A 74 3.01 -3.88 -11.28
C ALA A 74 2.28 -3.17 -10.13
N LYS A 75 1.05 -3.60 -9.82
CA LYS A 75 0.13 -2.99 -8.87
C LYS A 75 -0.16 -3.86 -7.64
N PHE A 76 0.58 -4.94 -7.41
CA PHE A 76 0.24 -5.92 -6.37
C PHE A 76 0.22 -5.32 -4.95
N VAL A 77 1.05 -4.30 -4.70
CA VAL A 77 1.10 -3.61 -3.40
C VAL A 77 0.25 -2.35 -3.37
N ASP A 78 -0.49 -2.05 -4.44
CA ASP A 78 -1.38 -0.90 -4.55
C ASP A 78 -2.76 -1.27 -3.98
N ILE A 79 -3.05 -0.75 -2.79
CA ILE A 79 -4.29 -1.07 -2.06
C ILE A 79 -5.52 -0.61 -2.85
N ASP A 80 -5.47 0.56 -3.50
CA ASP A 80 -6.59 1.09 -4.27
C ASP A 80 -6.89 0.23 -5.50
N PHE A 81 -5.86 -0.26 -6.19
CA PHE A 81 -6.02 -1.23 -7.27
C PHE A 81 -6.78 -2.46 -6.78
N HIS A 82 -6.39 -3.04 -5.65
CA HIS A 82 -7.09 -4.18 -5.09
C HIS A 82 -8.54 -3.84 -4.68
N MET A 83 -8.79 -2.64 -4.11
CA MET A 83 -10.14 -2.19 -3.72
C MET A 83 -11.10 -2.05 -4.92
N VAL A 84 -10.63 -1.49 -6.03
CA VAL A 84 -11.46 -1.34 -7.25
C VAL A 84 -11.80 -2.71 -7.84
N VAL A 85 -10.82 -3.63 -7.92
CA VAL A 85 -11.07 -4.97 -8.46
C VAL A 85 -11.94 -5.81 -7.53
N PHE A 86 -11.72 -5.72 -6.22
CA PHE A 86 -12.59 -6.32 -5.20
C PHE A 86 -14.04 -5.87 -5.38
N SER A 87 -14.25 -4.55 -5.43
CA SER A 87 -15.59 -3.97 -5.55
C SER A 87 -16.26 -4.40 -6.86
N ALA A 88 -15.52 -4.40 -7.97
CA ALA A 88 -16.05 -4.83 -9.27
C ALA A 88 -16.47 -6.32 -9.25
N ALA A 89 -15.69 -7.18 -8.61
CA ALA A 89 -16.01 -8.59 -8.43
C ALA A 89 -17.27 -8.79 -7.57
N GLU A 90 -17.44 -8.02 -6.49
CA GLU A 90 -18.66 -8.04 -5.68
C GLU A 90 -19.91 -7.65 -6.50
N GLN A 91 -19.81 -6.64 -7.37
CA GLN A 91 -20.93 -6.21 -8.21
C GLN A 91 -21.42 -7.28 -9.20
N VAL A 92 -20.58 -8.26 -9.54
CA VAL A 92 -20.93 -9.37 -10.43
C VAL A 92 -21.01 -10.72 -9.71
N ASN A 93 -20.91 -10.72 -8.37
CA ASN A 93 -20.90 -11.91 -7.52
C ASN A 93 -19.78 -12.92 -7.88
N ASP A 94 -18.60 -12.43 -8.26
CA ASP A 94 -17.41 -13.29 -8.46
C ASP A 94 -16.65 -13.46 -7.13
N GLU A 95 -17.15 -14.38 -6.30
CA GLU A 95 -16.63 -14.65 -4.95
C GLU A 95 -15.14 -15.01 -4.94
N LYS A 96 -14.63 -15.67 -5.99
CA LYS A 96 -13.24 -16.10 -6.04
C LYS A 96 -12.32 -14.89 -6.17
N ILE A 97 -12.66 -13.96 -7.06
CA ILE A 97 -11.87 -12.75 -7.30
C ILE A 97 -12.02 -11.79 -6.13
N SER A 98 -13.24 -11.60 -5.61
CA SER A 98 -13.43 -10.73 -4.45
C SER A 98 -12.70 -11.29 -3.21
N ALA A 99 -12.78 -12.59 -2.93
CA ALA A 99 -12.05 -13.19 -1.81
C ALA A 99 -10.53 -13.00 -1.93
N PHE A 100 -9.96 -13.17 -3.13
CA PHE A 100 -8.53 -12.96 -3.36
C PHE A 100 -8.13 -11.50 -3.13
N HIS A 101 -8.78 -10.54 -3.78
CA HIS A 101 -8.41 -9.12 -3.66
C HIS A 101 -8.68 -8.58 -2.23
N GLY A 102 -9.78 -9.01 -1.60
CA GLY A 102 -10.09 -8.71 -0.19
C GLY A 102 -9.03 -9.25 0.77
N PHE A 103 -8.54 -10.47 0.54
CA PHE A 103 -7.43 -11.03 1.32
C PHE A 103 -6.15 -10.18 1.17
N ILE A 104 -5.79 -9.77 -0.04
CA ILE A 104 -4.60 -8.94 -0.27
C ILE A 104 -4.73 -7.57 0.39
N ILE A 105 -5.90 -6.91 0.30
CA ILE A 105 -6.16 -5.62 0.99
C ILE A 105 -5.85 -5.74 2.47
N ASN A 106 -6.45 -6.74 3.14
CA ASN A 106 -6.25 -6.96 4.58
C ASN A 106 -4.77 -7.15 4.90
N LYS A 107 -4.06 -7.95 4.10
CA LYS A 107 -2.63 -8.21 4.34
C LYS A 107 -1.72 -7.00 4.12
N LEU A 108 -2.02 -6.16 3.14
CA LEU A 108 -1.29 -4.91 2.92
C LEU A 108 -1.56 -3.92 4.05
N VAL A 109 -2.82 -3.73 4.44
CA VAL A 109 -3.21 -2.86 5.56
C VAL A 109 -2.60 -3.33 6.87
N ASP A 110 -2.69 -4.62 7.19
CA ASP A 110 -2.06 -5.22 8.36
C ASP A 110 -0.55 -4.95 8.40
N SER A 111 0.12 -5.03 7.24
CA SER A 111 1.56 -4.75 7.19
C SER A 111 1.93 -3.30 7.52
N ILE A 112 1.04 -2.35 7.21
CA ILE A 112 1.20 -0.94 7.60
C ILE A 112 0.92 -0.80 9.10
N LEU A 113 -0.22 -1.33 9.57
CA LEU A 113 -0.63 -1.24 10.97
C LEU A 113 0.37 -1.91 11.92
N ASN A 114 1.05 -2.98 11.50
CA ASN A 114 2.06 -3.65 12.32
C ASN A 114 3.40 -2.91 12.40
N SER A 115 3.58 -1.81 11.65
CA SER A 115 4.82 -1.03 11.67
C SER A 115 4.89 0.01 12.80
N GLY A 116 3.76 0.36 13.41
CA GLY A 116 3.66 1.41 14.42
C GLY A 116 2.22 1.60 14.90
N ASP A 117 1.92 2.70 15.59
CA ASP A 117 0.55 3.08 15.96
C ASP A 117 0.12 4.44 15.39
N GLY A 118 1.02 5.14 14.71
CA GLY A 118 0.78 6.41 14.05
C GLY A 118 0.57 7.59 15.00
N LYS A 119 0.75 7.46 16.31
CA LYS A 119 0.41 8.54 17.27
C LYS A 119 1.51 9.57 17.47
N THR A 120 2.77 9.20 17.23
CA THR A 120 3.93 10.10 17.31
C THR A 120 4.89 9.85 16.14
N PRO A 121 5.87 10.73 15.88
CA PRO A 121 6.93 10.46 14.90
C PRO A 121 7.72 9.16 15.16
N GLU A 122 7.88 8.74 16.42
CA GLU A 122 8.62 7.53 16.81
C GLU A 122 7.83 6.25 16.51
N THR A 123 6.51 6.33 16.53
CA THR A 123 5.59 5.21 16.26
C THR A 123 4.83 5.38 14.95
N ALA A 124 5.29 6.28 14.08
CA ALA A 124 4.67 6.59 12.80
C ALA A 124 4.55 5.33 11.93
N PHE A 125 3.44 5.22 11.19
CA PHE A 125 3.28 4.12 10.25
C PHE A 125 4.29 4.25 9.11
N ILE A 126 4.92 3.14 8.72
CA ILE A 126 5.87 3.11 7.60
C ILE A 126 5.10 2.91 6.30
N VAL A 127 5.23 3.89 5.40
CA VAL A 127 4.65 3.86 4.05
C VAL A 127 5.73 3.89 2.97
N ILE A 128 5.41 3.30 1.82
CA ILE A 128 6.27 3.31 0.63
C ILE A 128 5.79 4.31 -0.42
N ASN A 129 4.58 4.85 -0.30
CA ASN A 129 4.07 5.94 -1.14
C ASN A 129 2.96 6.70 -0.40
N THR A 130 2.56 7.85 -0.92
CA THR A 130 1.47 8.65 -0.31
C THR A 130 0.11 7.96 -0.45
N ASP A 131 -0.06 7.10 -1.46
CA ASP A 131 -1.32 6.39 -1.69
C ASP A 131 -1.67 5.43 -0.52
N GLU A 132 -0.67 4.79 0.09
CA GLU A 132 -0.85 3.98 1.29
C GLU A 132 -1.37 4.77 2.50
N GLU A 133 -1.01 6.05 2.62
CA GLU A 133 -1.51 6.91 3.70
C GLU A 133 -3.03 7.10 3.57
N TYR A 134 -3.49 7.45 2.37
CA TYR A 134 -4.90 7.69 2.10
C TYR A 134 -5.71 6.39 2.13
N ALA A 135 -5.18 5.30 1.56
CA ALA A 135 -5.82 4.00 1.61
C ALA A 135 -6.00 3.53 3.07
N LEU A 136 -4.97 3.71 3.92
CA LEU A 136 -5.08 3.38 5.35
C LEU A 136 -6.16 4.21 6.05
N LEU A 137 -6.19 5.54 5.84
CA LEU A 137 -7.25 6.37 6.41
C LEU A 137 -8.64 5.88 5.98
N GLY A 138 -8.83 5.57 4.71
CA GLY A 138 -10.07 5.01 4.18
C GLY A 138 -10.47 3.71 4.87
N CYS A 139 -9.55 2.77 5.03
CA CYS A 139 -9.78 1.51 5.74
C CYS A 139 -10.11 1.71 7.23
N LEU A 140 -9.58 2.76 7.86
CA LEU A 140 -9.88 3.12 9.25
C LEU A 140 -11.19 3.93 9.40
N GLY A 141 -11.89 4.21 8.30
CA GLY A 141 -13.11 5.04 8.32
C GLY A 141 -12.83 6.51 8.62
N LEU A 142 -11.61 6.98 8.33
CA LEU A 142 -11.15 8.33 8.59
C LEU A 142 -11.14 9.16 7.31
N ARG A 143 -11.67 10.38 7.41
CA ARG A 143 -11.62 11.36 6.32
C ARG A 143 -10.55 12.39 6.62
N ARG A 144 -9.51 12.46 5.78
CA ARG A 144 -8.46 13.48 5.86
C ARG A 144 -9.06 14.89 5.83
N THR A 145 -8.55 15.76 6.68
CA THR A 145 -8.86 17.19 6.73
C THR A 145 -7.66 18.05 6.37
N THR A 146 -6.47 17.71 6.86
CA THR A 146 -5.24 18.48 6.62
C THR A 146 -4.04 17.55 6.52
N GLN A 147 -2.99 18.01 5.83
CA GLN A 147 -1.71 17.33 5.70
C GLN A 147 -0.59 18.33 5.96
N SER A 148 0.47 17.89 6.65
CA SER A 148 1.64 18.71 6.95
C SER A 148 2.91 17.87 6.94
N LEU A 149 3.95 18.38 6.30
CA LEU A 149 5.28 17.78 6.32
C LEU A 149 6.01 18.18 7.61
N ILE A 150 6.43 17.18 8.38
CA ILE A 150 7.17 17.33 9.64
C ILE A 150 8.57 16.76 9.47
N LYS A 151 9.58 17.48 9.96
CA LYS A 151 10.94 16.97 10.11
C LYS A 151 11.26 16.75 11.58
N HIS A 152 11.71 15.55 11.92
CA HIS A 152 12.10 15.21 13.29
C HIS A 152 13.26 14.21 13.26
N ASN A 153 14.33 14.49 14.01
CA ASN A 153 15.53 13.62 14.10
C ASN A 153 16.07 13.14 12.74
N GLU A 154 16.24 14.07 11.79
CA GLU A 154 16.72 13.81 10.40
C GLU A 154 15.79 12.95 9.53
N ARG A 155 14.61 12.60 10.03
CA ARG A 155 13.58 11.85 9.30
C ARG A 155 12.46 12.76 8.85
N SER A 156 11.77 12.35 7.79
CA SER A 156 10.64 13.07 7.22
C SER A 156 9.35 12.31 7.46
N TYR A 157 8.32 13.05 7.88
CA TYR A 157 7.01 12.51 8.22
C TYR A 157 5.91 13.34 7.58
N ASP A 158 4.85 12.68 7.15
CA ASP A 158 3.58 13.35 6.91
C ASP A 158 2.69 13.18 8.14
N LEU A 159 2.16 14.30 8.63
CA LEU A 159 1.11 14.34 9.64
C LEU A 159 -0.21 14.58 8.92
N LEU A 160 -1.09 13.57 8.94
CA LEU A 160 -2.45 13.70 8.49
C LEU A 160 -3.38 13.95 9.67
N GLU A 161 -4.12 15.06 9.60
CA GLU A 161 -5.28 15.27 10.45
C GLU A 161 -6.50 14.68 9.74
N ALA A 162 -7.36 13.99 10.48
CA ALA A 162 -8.53 13.33 9.93
C ALA A 162 -9.70 13.35 10.92
N VAL A 163 -10.90 13.10 10.42
CA VAL A 163 -12.12 13.03 11.21
C VAL A 163 -12.84 11.71 10.96
N ASP A 164 -13.34 11.08 12.02
CA ASP A 164 -14.21 9.91 11.90
C ASP A 164 -15.67 10.31 11.61
N LYS A 165 -16.56 9.30 11.47
CA LYS A 165 -17.98 9.54 11.20
C LYS A 165 -18.72 10.20 12.38
N GLU A 166 -18.20 10.07 13.59
CA GLU A 166 -18.71 10.71 14.81
C GLU A 166 -18.24 12.16 14.97
N GLY A 167 -17.27 12.61 14.16
CA GLY A 167 -16.73 13.96 14.21
C GLY A 167 -15.47 14.11 15.08
N ASN A 168 -14.95 13.02 15.66
CA ASN A 168 -13.73 13.08 16.46
C ASN A 168 -12.52 13.32 15.56
N GLN A 169 -11.60 14.17 16.03
CA GLN A 169 -10.37 14.49 15.32
C GLN A 169 -9.27 13.49 15.68
N HIS A 170 -8.52 13.08 14.67
CA HIS A 170 -7.40 12.16 14.74
C HIS A 170 -6.17 12.79 14.11
N LYS A 171 -5.00 12.49 14.67
CA LYS A 171 -3.69 12.88 14.15
C LYS A 171 -2.88 11.62 13.91
N ILE A 172 -2.44 11.42 12.68
CA ILE A 172 -1.75 10.21 12.27
C ILE A 172 -0.45 10.59 11.57
N TYR A 173 0.65 10.07 12.12
CA TYR A 173 2.00 10.25 11.62
C TYR A 173 2.38 9.08 10.70
N PHE A 174 2.91 9.43 9.54
CA PHE A 174 3.46 8.51 8.55
C PHE A 174 4.93 8.80 8.36
N ASN A 175 5.79 7.79 8.46
CA ASN A 175 7.18 7.90 8.06
C ASN A 175 7.26 7.80 6.53
N ILE A 176 7.74 8.88 5.91
CA ILE A 176 7.81 9.00 4.45
C ILE A 176 9.25 8.96 3.93
N ASP A 177 10.20 8.46 4.73
CA ASP A 177 11.61 8.45 4.33
C ASP A 177 11.83 7.70 3.01
N ILE A 178 11.09 6.60 2.79
CA ILE A 178 11.21 5.78 1.58
C ILE A 178 10.83 6.57 0.32
N PRO A 179 9.60 7.11 0.18
CA PRO A 179 9.25 7.93 -0.98
C PRO A 179 10.08 9.23 -1.05
N PHE A 180 10.35 9.89 0.07
CA PHE A 180 11.08 11.16 0.09
C PHE A 180 12.55 11.01 -0.34
N ASN A 181 13.24 9.95 0.08
CA ASN A 181 14.60 9.65 -0.37
C ASN A 181 14.66 9.30 -1.86
N TRP A 182 13.65 8.59 -2.37
CA TRP A 182 13.56 8.30 -3.81
C TRP A 182 13.47 9.59 -4.63
N LEU A 183 12.65 10.56 -4.20
CA LEU A 183 12.54 11.87 -4.86
C LEU A 183 13.87 12.62 -4.82
N GLY A 184 14.53 12.65 -3.66
CA GLY A 184 15.84 13.27 -3.50
C GLY A 184 16.92 12.66 -4.39
N ALA A 185 16.86 11.35 -4.68
CA ALA A 185 17.78 10.68 -5.58
C ALA A 185 17.52 10.98 -7.07
N LYS A 186 16.27 11.32 -7.45
CA LYS A 186 15.87 11.66 -8.83
C LYS A 186 16.14 13.11 -9.22
N MET A 187 16.28 14.01 -8.24
CA MET A 187 16.55 15.43 -8.46
C MET A 187 18.06 15.77 -8.50
N LYS A 188 18.93 14.78 -8.29
CA LYS A 188 20.39 14.91 -8.43
C LYS A 188 20.81 14.50 -9.83
#